data_AF-A0A147GTF5-F1
#
_entry.id   AF-A0A147GTF5-F1
#
_cell.length_a   1.000
_cell.length_b   1.000
_cell.length_c   1.000
_cell.angle_alpha   90.00
_cell.angle_beta   90.00
_cell.angle_gamma   90.00
#
_symmetry.space_group_name_H-M   'P 1'
#
loop_
_entity.id
_entity.type
_entity.pdbx_description
1 polymer ?
#
loop_
_entity_poly.entity_id
_entity_poly.type
_entity_poly.pdbx_seq_one_letter_code
_entity_poly.pdbx_strand_id
1 'polypeptide(L)'
;MPSNSIRVEATLFEAARAEGALQSRSTAQQIEHWARLGAALESCGLTVGQAATLLRTSGERAGDIDLWTFKRQRQQQDVSAAAAGKVTQAQLSWFSGGKARDLKLIGSPY
;
A
#
# COMPACT_ATOMS: atom_id res chain seq x y z
N MET A 1 38.43 -7.77 -8.25
CA MET A 1 37.76 -9.04 -7.87
C MET A 1 37.36 -9.74 -9.16
N PRO A 2 37.47 -11.08 -9.26
CA PRO A 2 37.02 -11.81 -10.44
C PRO A 2 35.50 -11.63 -10.60
N SER A 3 35.06 -11.28 -11.81
CA SER A 3 33.63 -11.14 -12.14
C SER A 3 33.11 -12.44 -12.75
N ASN A 4 32.13 -13.07 -12.10
CA ASN A 4 31.39 -14.20 -12.65
C ASN A 4 30.12 -13.69 -13.34
N SER A 5 29.81 -14.20 -14.53
CA SER A 5 28.53 -13.93 -15.18
C SER A 5 27.47 -14.91 -14.68
N ILE A 6 26.33 -14.36 -14.24
CA ILE A 6 25.16 -15.14 -13.84
C ILE A 6 23.97 -14.72 -14.70
N ARG A 7 23.11 -15.69 -15.03
CA ARG A 7 21.81 -15.38 -15.65
C ARG A 7 20.82 -15.10 -14.53
N VAL A 8 20.14 -13.98 -14.62
CA VAL A 8 19.07 -13.59 -13.70
C VAL A 8 17.77 -13.44 -14.47
N GLU A 9 16.67 -13.63 -13.77
CA GLU A 9 15.32 -13.45 -14.31
C GLU A 9 15.08 -11.95 -14.64
N ALA A 10 14.27 -11.70 -15.68
CA ALA A 10 14.10 -10.35 -16.23
C ALA A 10 13.40 -9.40 -15.25
N THR A 11 12.39 -9.87 -14.52
CA THR A 11 11.72 -9.04 -13.50
C THR A 11 12.65 -8.68 -12.35
N LEU A 12 13.53 -9.59 -11.91
CA LEU A 12 14.55 -9.28 -10.90
C LEU A 12 15.53 -8.21 -11.41
N PHE A 13 15.96 -8.32 -12.67
CA PHE A 13 16.85 -7.34 -13.28
C PHE A 13 16.21 -5.94 -13.35
N GLU A 14 14.98 -5.85 -13.84
CA GLU A 14 14.27 -4.57 -13.95
C GLU A 14 13.97 -3.95 -12.58
N ALA A 15 13.60 -4.76 -11.58
CA ALA A 15 13.41 -4.29 -10.21
C ALA A 15 14.71 -3.72 -9.62
N ALA A 16 15.83 -4.44 -9.80
CA ALA A 16 17.14 -3.98 -9.33
C ALA A 16 17.62 -2.73 -10.08
N ARG A 17 17.30 -2.60 -11.37
CA ARG A 17 17.62 -1.40 -12.16
C ARG A 17 16.86 -0.18 -11.65
N ALA A 18 15.55 -0.32 -11.42
CA ALA A 18 14.71 0.77 -10.93
C ALA A 18 15.16 1.22 -9.53
N GLU A 19 15.33 0.28 -8.59
CA GLU A 19 15.78 0.60 -7.23
C GLU A 19 17.22 1.14 -7.22
N GLY A 20 18.11 0.55 -8.02
CA GLY A 20 19.49 1.01 -8.16
C GLY A 20 19.56 2.47 -8.64
N ALA A 21 18.71 2.87 -9.58
CA ALA A 21 18.63 4.25 -10.04
C ALA A 21 18.23 5.23 -8.92
N LEU A 22 17.29 4.84 -8.05
CA LEU A 22 16.89 5.65 -6.89
C LEU A 22 18.01 5.76 -5.85
N GLN A 23 18.77 4.68 -5.65
CA GLN A 23 19.82 4.57 -4.64
C GLN A 23 21.22 4.92 -5.15
N SER A 24 21.34 5.42 -6.38
CA SER A 24 22.62 5.70 -7.05
C SER A 24 23.59 4.49 -7.08
N ARG A 25 23.05 3.29 -7.35
CA ARG A 25 23.79 2.03 -7.51
C ARG A 25 23.57 1.44 -8.90
N SER A 26 24.59 0.76 -9.44
CA SER A 26 24.38 -0.05 -10.64
C SER A 26 23.44 -1.22 -10.35
N THR A 27 22.80 -1.79 -11.38
CA THR A 27 21.92 -2.96 -11.22
C THR A 27 22.64 -4.12 -10.53
N ALA A 28 23.90 -4.39 -10.90
CA ALA A 28 24.71 -5.43 -10.27
C ALA A 28 24.96 -5.13 -8.78
N GLN A 29 25.34 -3.89 -8.45
CA GLN A 29 25.54 -3.47 -7.06
C GLN A 29 24.25 -3.57 -6.22
N GLN A 30 23.09 -3.28 -6.82
CA GLN A 30 21.80 -3.39 -6.16
C GLN A 30 21.44 -4.86 -5.87
N ILE A 31 21.69 -5.78 -6.82
CA ILE A 31 21.51 -7.22 -6.61
C ILE A 31 22.45 -7.73 -5.51
N GLU A 32 23.73 -7.35 -5.56
CA GLU A 32 24.69 -7.69 -4.50
C GLU A 32 24.25 -7.18 -3.12
N HIS A 33 23.72 -5.96 -3.07
CA HIS A 33 23.23 -5.37 -1.84
C HIS A 33 22.08 -6.19 -1.23
N TRP A 34 21.08 -6.57 -2.04
CA TRP A 34 19.99 -7.42 -1.58
C TRP A 34 20.47 -8.81 -1.14
N ALA A 35 21.42 -9.41 -1.84
CA ALA A 35 21.99 -10.70 -1.45
C ALA A 35 22.70 -10.61 -0.07
N ARG A 36 23.49 -9.55 0.15
CA ARG A 36 24.15 -9.32 1.45
C ARG A 36 23.14 -9.05 2.56
N LEU A 37 22.08 -8.31 2.28
CA LEU A 37 21.01 -8.05 3.23
C LEU A 37 20.30 -9.36 3.61
N GLY A 38 19.95 -10.20 2.63
CA GLY A 38 19.35 -11.52 2.87
C GLY A 38 20.24 -12.41 3.74
N ALA A 39 21.54 -12.51 3.41
CA ALA A 39 22.49 -13.28 4.21
C ALA A 39 22.61 -12.76 5.66
N ALA A 40 22.61 -11.43 5.85
CA ALA A 40 22.65 -10.84 7.19
C ALA A 40 21.36 -11.16 7.98
N LEU A 41 20.19 -11.08 7.36
CA LEU A 41 18.92 -11.43 7.99
C LEU A 41 18.89 -12.91 8.42
N GLU A 42 19.36 -13.82 7.55
CA GLU A 42 19.47 -15.24 7.88
C GLU A 42 20.46 -15.49 9.01
N SER A 43 21.58 -14.76 9.06
CA SER A 43 22.56 -14.86 10.14
C SER A 43 22.01 -14.45 11.51
N CYS A 44 21.00 -13.57 11.52
CA CYS A 44 20.26 -13.17 12.72
C CYS A 44 19.16 -14.17 13.11
N GLY A 45 19.03 -15.29 12.41
CA GLY A 45 18.01 -16.30 12.64
C GLY A 45 16.64 -15.96 12.03
N LEU A 46 16.55 -14.93 11.19
CA LEU A 46 15.32 -14.62 10.47
C LEU A 46 15.20 -15.54 9.26
N THR A 47 14.30 -16.51 9.34
CA THR A 47 14.01 -17.40 8.21
C THR A 47 13.25 -16.67 7.11
N VAL A 48 13.38 -17.15 5.86
CA VAL A 48 12.62 -16.62 4.71
C VAL A 48 11.11 -16.63 4.96
N GLY A 49 10.58 -17.66 5.64
CA GLY A 49 9.15 -17.73 5.99
C GLY A 49 8.71 -16.63 6.95
N GLN A 50 9.54 -16.29 7.93
CA GLN A 50 9.30 -15.17 8.85
C GLN A 50 9.39 -13.83 8.12
N ALA A 51 10.40 -13.64 7.28
CA ALA A 51 10.53 -12.44 6.45
C ALA A 51 9.31 -12.22 5.54
N ALA A 52 8.84 -13.29 4.86
CA ALA A 52 7.66 -13.23 4.02
C ALA A 52 6.39 -12.88 4.80
N THR A 53 6.27 -13.37 6.04
CA THR A 53 5.14 -13.05 6.92
C THR A 53 5.18 -11.57 7.33
N LEU A 54 6.35 -11.07 7.73
CA LEU A 54 6.52 -9.65 8.07
C LEU A 54 6.20 -8.73 6.89
N LEU A 55 6.67 -9.07 5.69
CA LEU A 55 6.42 -8.30 4.48
C LEU A 55 4.92 -8.24 4.15
N ARG A 56 4.20 -9.38 4.22
CA ARG A 56 2.74 -9.39 4.03
C ARG A 56 2.01 -8.49 5.02
N THR A 57 2.28 -8.64 6.32
CA THR A 57 1.64 -7.82 7.36
C THR A 57 1.99 -6.34 7.21
N SER A 58 3.21 -6.01 6.77
CA SER A 58 3.59 -4.62 6.49
C SER A 58 2.84 -4.03 5.29
N GLY A 59 2.61 -4.84 4.24
CA GLY A 59 1.84 -4.43 3.06
C GLY A 59 0.37 -4.19 3.40
N GLU A 60 -0.22 -5.01 4.26
CA GLU A 60 -1.59 -4.81 4.76
C GLU A 60 -1.71 -3.47 5.51
N ARG A 61 -0.77 -3.18 6.42
CA ARG A 61 -0.74 -1.90 7.15
C ARG A 61 -0.51 -0.69 6.24
N ALA A 62 0.35 -0.82 5.23
CA ALA A 62 0.55 0.24 4.24
C ALA A 62 -0.75 0.50 3.46
N GLY A 63 -1.45 -0.56 3.04
CA GLY A 63 -2.76 -0.46 2.39
C GLY A 63 -3.82 0.24 3.26
N ASP A 64 -3.84 -0.04 4.56
CA ASP A 64 -4.73 0.66 5.51
C ASP A 64 -4.41 2.17 5.61
N ILE A 65 -3.12 2.53 5.63
CA ILE A 65 -2.67 3.93 5.65
C ILE A 65 -3.10 4.64 4.37
N ASP A 66 -2.90 4.01 3.21
CA ASP A 66 -3.27 4.55 1.90
C ASP A 66 -4.80 4.71 1.76
N LEU A 67 -5.58 3.80 2.35
CA LEU A 67 -7.03 3.95 2.41
C LEU A 67 -7.44 5.17 3.26
N TRP A 68 -6.75 5.42 4.37
CA TRP A 68 -7.03 6.56 5.24
C TRP A 68 -6.62 7.89 4.62
N THR A 69 -5.50 7.95 3.89
CA THR A 69 -5.08 9.15 3.14
C THR A 69 -6.08 9.46 2.03
N PHE A 70 -6.52 8.45 1.26
CA PHE A 70 -7.56 8.59 0.25
C PHE A 70 -8.88 9.13 0.83
N LYS A 71 -9.36 8.54 1.93
CA LYS A 71 -10.60 9.01 2.61
C LYS A 71 -10.48 10.45 3.08
N ARG A 72 -9.33 10.87 3.62
CA ARG A 72 -9.09 12.26 4.04
C ARG A 72 -9.08 13.23 2.87
N GLN A 73 -8.44 12.86 1.76
CA GLN A 73 -8.43 13.69 0.55
C GLN A 73 -9.86 13.90 0.02
N ARG A 74 -10.66 12.83 -0.01
CA ARG A 74 -12.07 12.91 -0.40
C ARG A 74 -12.90 13.79 0.55
N GLN A 75 -12.68 13.67 1.85
CA GLN A 75 -13.35 14.52 2.84
C GLN A 75 -12.98 16.00 2.66
N GLN A 76 -11.71 16.32 2.40
CA GLN A 76 -11.31 17.70 2.10
C GLN A 76 -11.97 18.24 0.83
N GLN A 77 -12.09 17.40 -0.20
CA GLN A 77 -12.80 17.76 -1.44
C GLN A 77 -14.29 18.02 -1.15
N ASP A 78 -14.95 17.15 -0.40
CA ASP A 78 -16.35 17.30 -0.02
C ASP A 78 -16.58 18.57 0.82
N VAL A 79 -15.71 18.86 1.79
CA VAL A 79 -15.73 20.09 2.59
C VAL A 79 -15.52 21.33 1.72
N SER A 80 -14.57 21.29 0.77
CA SER A 80 -14.32 22.41 -0.15
C SER A 80 -15.50 22.65 -1.09
N ALA A 81 -16.16 21.59 -1.55
CA ALA A 81 -17.32 21.66 -2.43
C ALA A 81 -18.55 22.20 -1.68
N ALA A 82 -18.73 21.81 -0.41
CA ALA A 82 -19.76 22.35 0.47
C ALA A 82 -19.51 23.84 0.78
N ALA A 83 -18.27 24.22 1.10
CA ALA A 83 -17.88 25.61 1.34
C ALA A 83 -18.05 26.49 0.08
N ALA A 84 -17.81 25.93 -1.10
CA ALA A 84 -18.02 26.61 -2.39
C ALA A 84 -19.50 26.67 -2.83
N GLY A 85 -20.44 26.15 -2.03
CA GLY A 85 -21.87 26.11 -2.37
C GLY A 85 -22.22 25.22 -3.57
N LYS A 86 -21.29 24.36 -4.00
CA LYS A 86 -21.44 23.48 -5.18
C LYS A 86 -22.10 22.14 -4.83
N VAL A 87 -22.39 21.89 -3.55
CA VAL A 87 -23.09 20.70 -3.07
C VAL A 87 -24.51 21.09 -2.71
N THR A 88 -25.49 20.49 -3.39
CA THR A 88 -26.90 20.71 -3.07
C THR A 88 -27.26 19.99 -1.77
N GLN A 89 -28.18 20.56 -0.97
CA GLN A 89 -28.64 19.99 0.32
C GLN A 89 -29.11 18.52 0.20
N ALA A 90 -29.54 18.09 -0.99
CA ALA A 90 -29.89 16.70 -1.28
C ALA A 90 -28.67 15.74 -1.27
N GLN A 91 -27.48 16.20 -1.66
CA GLN A 91 -26.23 15.42 -1.64
C GLN A 91 -25.59 15.34 -0.24
N LEU A 92 -25.95 16.24 0.68
CA LEU A 92 -25.56 16.20 2.10
C LEU A 92 -26.42 15.25 2.95
N SER A 93 -27.44 14.63 2.38
CA SER A 93 -28.37 13.72 3.08
C SER A 93 -27.73 12.43 3.63
N TRP A 94 -26.48 12.14 3.28
CA TRP A 94 -25.68 11.09 3.94
C TRP A 94 -25.26 11.49 5.37
N PHE A 95 -25.09 12.80 5.65
CA PHE A 95 -24.69 13.30 6.96
C PHE A 95 -25.83 13.95 7.76
N SER A 96 -26.89 14.41 7.11
CA SER A 96 -28.02 15.06 7.77
C SER A 96 -29.35 14.45 7.32
N GLY A 97 -29.71 13.33 7.94
CA GLY A 97 -31.08 12.84 7.83
C GLY A 97 -31.20 11.50 8.50
N GLY A 98 -32.08 11.41 9.51
CA GLY A 98 -32.42 10.17 10.22
C GLY A 98 -33.07 9.10 9.33
N LYS A 99 -32.39 8.66 8.27
CA LYS A 99 -32.72 7.49 7.44
C LYS A 99 -32.25 6.17 8.06
N ALA A 100 -31.87 6.18 9.34
CA ALA A 100 -31.80 4.96 10.15
C ALA A 100 -33.20 4.43 10.55
N ARG A 101 -34.29 5.12 10.21
CA ARG A 101 -35.64 4.78 10.70
C ARG A 101 -36.55 4.03 9.75
N ASP A 102 -36.13 3.66 8.53
CA ASP A 102 -37.01 2.91 7.64
C ASP A 102 -36.31 1.85 6.78
N LEU A 103 -35.30 1.18 7.36
CA LEU A 103 -34.95 -0.16 6.92
C LEU A 103 -36.00 -1.12 7.49
N LYS A 104 -37.20 -1.09 6.91
CA LYS A 104 -38.19 -2.17 7.10
C LYS A 104 -37.56 -3.42 6.50
N LEU A 105 -37.10 -4.31 7.38
CA LEU A 105 -36.60 -5.63 7.01
C LEU A 105 -37.65 -6.28 6.11
N ILE A 106 -37.26 -6.61 4.89
CA ILE A 106 -38.08 -7.44 4.00
C ILE A 106 -38.22 -8.80 4.72
N GLY A 107 -39.36 -9.01 5.38
CA GLY A 107 -39.75 -10.29 5.99
C GLY A 107 -39.91 -10.37 7.53
N SER A 108 -40.07 -9.28 8.29
CA SER A 108 -40.35 -9.39 9.74
C SER A 108 -41.86 -9.46 10.04
N PRO A 109 -42.39 -10.53 10.68
CA PRO A 109 -43.82 -10.72 10.90
C PRO A 109 -44.25 -10.41 12.35
N TYR A 110 -43.89 -9.24 12.87
CA TYR A 110 -44.46 -8.64 14.10
C TYR A 110 -44.42 -7.13 13.99
#